data_AF-A0A379WCU3-F1
#
_entry.id   AF-A0A379WCU3-F1
#
_cell.length_a   1.000
_cell.length_b   1.000
_cell.length_c   1.000
_cell.angle_alpha   90.00
_cell.angle_beta   90.00
_cell.angle_gamma   90.00
#
_symmetry.space_group_name_H-M   'P 1'
#
loop_
_entity.id
_entity.type
_entity.pdbx_description
1 polymer ?
#
loop_
_entity_poly.entity_id
_entity_poly.type
_entity_poly.pdbx_seq_one_letter_code
_entity_poly.pdbx_strand_id
1 'polypeptide(L)'
;MKAIILLFDSLNKNYLPPYGDLLTKAPNFQRLAAHAATFDNSYVGSMPCMPARRELHTGRYNFLHREWGPLEPFDDSMPELLKKRGSTPILSAIHLHYWEDGGGNYHNRYSSWDVVRGQEGDHWEGKCWRAAHSGSTARSTKTNRRRRFRAMAS
;
A
#
# COMPACT_ATOMS: atom_id res chain seq x y z
N MET A 1 14.27 15.04 -15.50
CA MET A 1 13.02 14.29 -15.74
C MET A 1 12.34 14.01 -14.40
N LYS A 2 11.00 13.98 -14.35
CA LYS A 2 10.22 13.59 -13.15
C LYS A 2 9.47 12.29 -13.47
N ALA A 3 9.35 11.40 -12.49
CA ALA A 3 8.63 10.14 -12.63
C ALA A 3 7.63 9.98 -11.47
N ILE A 4 6.46 9.40 -11.76
CA ILE A 4 5.42 9.09 -10.77
C ILE A 4 5.10 7.61 -10.89
N ILE A 5 5.20 6.88 -9.77
CA ILE A 5 4.84 5.47 -9.69
C ILE A 5 3.50 5.38 -8.96
N LEU A 6 2.49 4.83 -9.64
CA LEU A 6 1.19 4.51 -9.05
C LEU A 6 1.13 3.00 -8.79
N LEU A 7 0.91 2.63 -7.53
CA LEU A 7 0.79 1.25 -7.11
C LEU A 7 -0.54 1.05 -6.39
N PHE A 8 -1.35 0.12 -6.91
CA PHE A 8 -2.63 -0.24 -6.33
C PHE A 8 -2.52 -1.58 -5.62
N ASP A 9 -3.01 -1.65 -4.38
CA ASP A 9 -2.99 -2.90 -3.63
C ASP A 9 -4.14 -3.82 -4.07
N SER A 10 -3.83 -5.08 -4.34
CA SER A 10 -4.79 -6.11 -4.75
C SER A 10 -5.63 -5.76 -5.99
N LEU A 11 -5.12 -4.88 -6.87
CA LEU A 11 -5.77 -4.56 -8.14
C LEU A 11 -5.69 -5.75 -9.09
N ASN A 12 -6.84 -6.28 -9.48
CA ASN A 12 -6.93 -7.35 -10.46
C ASN A 12 -7.18 -6.76 -11.85
N LYS A 13 -6.26 -7.04 -12.79
CA LYS A 13 -6.31 -6.51 -14.16
C LYS A 13 -7.58 -6.91 -14.92
N ASN A 14 -8.20 -8.04 -14.58
CA ASN A 14 -9.42 -8.51 -15.25
C ASN A 14 -10.64 -7.62 -14.97
N TYR A 15 -10.54 -6.68 -14.02
CA TYR A 15 -11.58 -5.68 -13.73
C TYR A 15 -11.20 -4.27 -14.25
N LEU A 16 -10.33 -4.21 -15.26
CA LEU A 16 -9.90 -2.95 -15.86
C LEU A 16 -10.30 -2.94 -17.35
N PRO A 17 -10.97 -1.88 -17.82
CA PRO A 17 -11.37 -1.78 -19.23
C PRO A 17 -10.23 -1.89 -20.25
N PRO A 18 -9.00 -1.38 -20.00
CA PRO A 18 -7.87 -1.61 -20.89
C PRO A 18 -7.52 -3.10 -21.12
N TYR A 19 -7.93 -3.99 -20.22
CA TYR A 19 -7.74 -5.44 -20.32
C TYR A 19 -9.03 -6.19 -20.72
N GLY A 20 -10.04 -5.47 -21.24
CA GLY A 20 -11.26 -6.07 -21.80
C GLY A 20 -12.46 -6.12 -20.86
N ASP A 21 -12.39 -5.54 -19.65
CA ASP A 21 -13.57 -5.46 -18.78
C ASP A 21 -14.62 -4.47 -19.32
N LEU A 22 -15.83 -4.95 -19.53
CA LEU A 22 -16.96 -4.16 -20.05
C LEU A 22 -17.84 -3.57 -18.94
N LEU A 23 -17.69 -4.03 -17.69
CA LEU A 23 -18.58 -3.65 -16.59
C LEU A 23 -18.01 -2.53 -15.73
N THR A 24 -16.69 -2.53 -15.47
CA THR A 24 -16.08 -1.53 -14.59
C THR A 24 -15.96 -0.17 -15.27
N LYS A 25 -16.50 0.87 -14.61
CA LYS A 25 -16.33 2.26 -15.04
C LYS A 25 -14.99 2.82 -14.55
N ALA A 26 -13.96 2.74 -15.38
CA ALA A 26 -12.62 3.25 -15.06
C ALA A 26 -12.04 4.14 -16.18
N PRO A 27 -12.63 5.32 -16.44
CA PRO A 27 -12.26 6.18 -17.57
C PRO A 27 -10.81 6.71 -17.49
N ASN A 28 -10.26 6.89 -16.28
CA ASN A 28 -8.88 7.33 -16.11
C ASN A 28 -7.86 6.25 -16.51
N PHE A 29 -8.17 4.97 -16.31
CA PHE A 29 -7.32 3.87 -16.77
C PHE A 29 -7.35 3.76 -18.29
N GLN A 30 -8.52 3.93 -18.92
CA GLN A 30 -8.64 3.98 -20.38
C GLN A 30 -7.84 5.15 -20.97
N ARG A 31 -7.97 6.34 -20.37
CA ARG A 31 -7.20 7.52 -20.79
C ARG A 31 -5.70 7.30 -20.65
N LEU A 32 -5.24 6.65 -19.57
CA LEU A 32 -3.82 6.34 -19.39
C LEU A 32 -3.33 5.36 -20.46
N ALA A 33 -4.09 4.28 -20.73
CA ALA A 33 -3.72 3.28 -21.72
C ALA A 33 -3.62 3.86 -23.15
N ALA A 34 -4.45 4.86 -23.49
CA ALA A 34 -4.38 5.54 -24.79
C ALA A 34 -3.09 6.35 -25.01
N HIS A 35 -2.34 6.66 -23.94
CA HIS A 35 -1.11 7.46 -23.97
C HIS A 35 0.11 6.72 -23.42
N ALA A 36 0.00 5.41 -23.17
CA ALA A 36 1.06 4.62 -22.57
C ALA A 36 1.16 3.23 -23.22
N ALA A 37 2.33 2.60 -23.09
CA ALA A 37 2.46 1.18 -23.38
C ALA A 37 1.71 0.36 -22.32
N THR A 38 0.87 -0.58 -22.75
CA THR A 38 0.16 -1.52 -21.88
C THR A 38 0.78 -2.90 -22.04
N PHE A 39 1.00 -3.60 -20.92
CA PHE A 39 1.67 -4.90 -20.89
C PHE A 39 0.66 -6.00 -20.51
N ASP A 40 0.37 -6.91 -21.42
CA ASP A 40 -0.52 -8.06 -21.13
C ASP A 40 0.14 -9.08 -20.21
N ASN A 41 1.45 -9.22 -20.32
CA ASN A 41 2.27 -10.22 -19.62
C ASN A 41 3.23 -9.54 -18.62
N SER A 42 2.66 -8.96 -17.55
CA SER A 42 3.41 -8.39 -16.43
C SER A 42 3.08 -9.16 -15.15
N TYR A 43 4.08 -9.79 -14.55
CA TYR A 43 3.93 -10.65 -13.38
C TYR A 43 4.73 -10.09 -12.21
N VAL A 44 4.16 -10.21 -11.01
CA VAL A 44 4.88 -9.97 -9.76
C VAL A 44 5.82 -11.16 -9.49
N GLY A 45 6.98 -10.89 -8.90
CA GLY A 45 7.91 -11.94 -8.52
C GLY A 45 7.50 -12.66 -7.24
N SER A 46 7.02 -11.91 -6.24
CA SER A 46 6.62 -12.44 -4.94
C SER A 46 5.29 -11.89 -4.47
N MET A 47 4.51 -12.74 -3.81
CA MET A 47 3.30 -12.36 -3.07
C MET A 47 3.42 -12.81 -1.61
N PRO A 48 2.76 -12.13 -0.65
CA PRO A 48 1.79 -11.04 -0.81
C PRO A 48 2.46 -9.64 -0.87
N CYS A 49 1.72 -8.58 -0.52
CA CYS A 49 2.04 -7.17 -0.76
C CYS A 49 3.46 -6.72 -0.35
N MET A 50 3.96 -7.15 0.82
CA MET A 50 5.25 -6.70 1.33
C MET A 50 6.45 -7.29 0.57
N PRO A 51 6.50 -8.62 0.33
CA PRO A 51 7.44 -9.19 -0.64
C PRO A 51 7.47 -8.44 -1.97
N ALA A 52 6.31 -8.24 -2.61
CA ALA A 52 6.22 -7.50 -3.88
C ALA A 52 6.81 -6.07 -3.79
N ARG A 53 6.56 -5.36 -2.68
CA ARG A 53 7.08 -4.02 -2.44
C ARG A 53 8.59 -4.03 -2.21
N ARG A 54 9.15 -5.06 -1.57
CA ARG A 54 10.60 -5.22 -1.45
C ARG A 54 11.24 -5.40 -2.83
N GLU A 55 10.62 -6.14 -3.73
CA GLU A 55 11.09 -6.28 -5.13
C GLU A 55 11.08 -4.94 -5.87
N LEU A 56 10.07 -4.08 -5.65
CA LEU A 56 10.04 -2.73 -6.22
C LEU A 56 11.18 -1.84 -5.71
N HIS A 57 11.63 -2.07 -4.47
CA HIS A 57 12.76 -1.36 -3.91
C HIS A 57 14.09 -1.92 -4.43
N THR A 58 14.26 -3.24 -4.48
CA THR A 58 15.57 -3.87 -4.70
C THR A 58 15.82 -4.34 -6.13
N GLY A 59 14.77 -4.49 -6.93
CA GLY A 59 14.84 -5.11 -8.26
C GLY A 59 15.21 -6.59 -8.23
N ARG A 60 15.06 -7.26 -7.07
CA ARG A 60 15.44 -8.68 -6.85
C ARG A 60 14.25 -9.46 -6.34
N TYR A 61 14.10 -10.72 -6.77
CA TYR A 61 13.03 -11.60 -6.29
C TYR A 61 13.13 -11.82 -4.78
N ASN A 62 11.98 -11.78 -4.09
CA ASN A 62 11.94 -11.99 -2.64
C ASN A 62 11.66 -13.44 -2.23
N PHE A 63 10.83 -14.17 -2.99
CA PHE A 63 10.28 -15.50 -2.67
C PHE A 63 11.35 -16.56 -2.37
N LEU A 64 12.54 -16.44 -2.94
CA LEU A 64 13.65 -17.37 -2.67
C LEU A 64 14.48 -17.01 -1.44
N HIS A 65 14.31 -15.81 -0.90
CA HIS A 65 15.19 -15.23 0.12
C HIS A 65 14.49 -15.04 1.45
N ARG A 66 13.20 -14.67 1.46
CA ARG A 66 12.47 -14.37 2.69
C ARG A 66 10.96 -14.38 2.49
N GLU A 67 10.24 -14.59 3.58
CA GLU A 67 8.80 -14.38 3.69
C GLU A 67 8.43 -12.89 3.77
N TRP A 68 7.21 -12.61 4.24
CA TRP A 68 6.72 -11.27 4.55
C TRP A 68 7.60 -10.59 5.59
N GLY A 69 8.01 -9.34 5.34
CA GLY A 69 9.03 -8.71 6.16
C GLY A 69 9.27 -7.22 5.89
N PRO A 70 10.05 -6.57 6.77
CA PRO A 70 10.44 -5.20 6.60
C PRO A 70 11.50 -5.08 5.50
N LEU A 71 11.77 -3.86 5.06
CA LEU A 71 12.95 -3.59 4.26
C LEU A 71 14.20 -3.61 5.15
N GLU A 72 15.23 -4.36 4.77
CA GLU A 72 16.40 -4.55 5.61
C GLU A 72 17.37 -3.36 5.54
N PRO A 73 18.19 -3.11 6.58
CA PRO A 73 19.21 -2.06 6.56
C PRO A 73 20.18 -2.15 5.37
N PHE A 74 20.50 -3.37 4.95
CA PHE A 74 21.44 -3.67 3.86
C PHE A 74 20.79 -3.75 2.47
N ASP A 75 19.46 -3.61 2.37
CA ASP A 75 18.79 -3.67 1.08
C ASP A 75 19.09 -2.43 0.23
N ASP A 76 19.47 -2.66 -1.03
CA ASP A 76 19.62 -1.61 -2.04
C ASP A 76 18.25 -1.04 -2.40
N SER A 77 17.83 0.04 -1.74
CA SER A 77 16.54 0.67 -1.98
C SER A 77 16.61 1.67 -3.14
N MET A 78 15.84 1.45 -4.22
CA MET A 78 15.76 2.35 -5.38
C MET A 78 15.52 3.82 -4.98
N PRO A 79 14.54 4.15 -4.11
CA PRO A 79 14.39 5.52 -3.60
C PRO A 79 15.65 6.05 -2.91
N GLU A 80 16.31 5.25 -2.09
CA GLU A 80 17.52 5.70 -1.37
C GLU A 80 18.68 5.96 -2.33
N LEU A 81 18.86 5.10 -3.34
CA LEU A 81 19.88 5.27 -4.36
C LEU A 81 19.63 6.52 -5.22
N LEU A 82 18.38 6.79 -5.58
CA LEU A 82 18.00 8.02 -6.28
C LEU A 82 18.27 9.26 -5.43
N LYS A 83 17.97 9.19 -4.12
CA LYS A 83 18.29 10.26 -3.15
C LYS A 83 19.78 10.57 -3.11
N LYS A 84 20.63 9.54 -3.02
CA LYS A 84 22.09 9.68 -3.04
C LYS A 84 22.63 10.28 -4.34
N ARG A 85 21.89 10.15 -5.45
CA ARG A 85 22.22 10.73 -6.76
C ARG A 85 21.60 12.11 -7.01
N GLY A 86 21.06 12.76 -5.97
CA GLY A 86 20.55 14.14 -6.04
C GLY A 86 19.08 14.25 -6.46
N SER A 87 18.32 13.16 -6.51
CA SER A 87 16.86 13.20 -6.69
C SER A 87 16.13 13.32 -5.35
N THR A 88 14.88 13.80 -5.36
CA THR A 88 14.06 13.92 -4.14
C THR A 88 12.83 13.01 -4.24
N PRO A 89 12.98 11.70 -4.00
CA PRO A 89 11.85 10.78 -4.01
C PRO A 89 10.90 11.07 -2.84
N ILE A 90 9.59 11.07 -3.13
CA ILE A 90 8.53 11.32 -2.16
C ILE A 90 7.54 10.16 -2.21
N LEU A 91 7.08 9.71 -1.05
CA LEU A 91 6.06 8.66 -0.92
C LEU A 91 4.75 9.28 -0.41
N SER A 92 3.62 8.89 -1.01
CA SER A 92 2.30 9.11 -0.41
C SER A 92 1.56 7.77 -0.47
N ALA A 93 1.11 7.26 0.67
CA ALA A 93 0.61 5.90 0.76
C ALA A 93 -0.63 5.77 1.65
N ILE A 94 -1.47 4.78 1.33
CA ILE A 94 -2.53 4.27 2.23
C ILE A 94 -2.18 2.91 2.83
N HIS A 95 -0.96 2.42 2.58
CA HIS A 95 -0.54 1.06 2.89
C HIS A 95 0.04 0.98 4.30
N LEU A 96 -0.81 0.66 5.26
CA LEU A 96 -0.45 0.71 6.68
C LEU A 96 0.47 -0.42 7.15
N HIS A 97 0.67 -1.49 6.37
CA HIS A 97 1.66 -2.52 6.69
C HIS A 97 3.09 -1.94 6.84
N TYR A 98 3.39 -0.77 6.26
CA TYR A 98 4.65 -0.04 6.51
C TYR A 98 4.84 0.43 7.96
N TRP A 99 3.81 0.34 8.80
CA TRP A 99 3.82 0.67 10.24
C TRP A 99 3.52 -0.53 11.13
N GLU A 100 3.26 -1.69 10.54
CA GLU A 100 3.03 -2.91 11.31
C GLU A 100 4.35 -3.57 11.71
N ASP A 101 4.32 -4.29 12.83
CA ASP A 101 5.44 -5.11 13.26
C ASP A 101 5.80 -6.12 12.16
N GLY A 102 7.06 -6.10 11.74
CA GLY A 102 7.53 -6.92 10.64
C GLY A 102 7.23 -6.39 9.23
N GLY A 103 6.59 -5.22 9.06
CA GLY A 103 6.36 -4.60 7.76
C GLY A 103 7.07 -3.23 7.55
N GLY A 104 7.79 -2.76 8.55
CA GLY A 104 8.40 -1.42 8.57
C GLY A 104 9.55 -1.15 7.57
N ASN A 105 10.18 0.02 7.75
CA ASN A 105 11.44 0.47 7.11
C ASN A 105 11.40 0.91 5.63
N TYR A 106 10.25 0.82 4.95
CA TYR A 106 10.13 1.25 3.54
C TYR A 106 10.11 2.78 3.39
N HIS A 107 9.26 3.47 4.17
CA HIS A 107 9.04 4.92 4.06
C HIS A 107 10.31 5.73 4.40
N ASN A 108 11.15 5.22 5.29
CA ASN A 108 12.43 5.84 5.70
C ASN A 108 13.45 5.97 4.56
N ARG A 109 13.23 5.29 3.42
CA ARG A 109 14.12 5.34 2.25
C ARG A 109 13.83 6.52 1.32
N TYR A 110 12.68 7.16 1.48
CA TYR A 110 12.29 8.33 0.72
C TYR A 110 12.85 9.61 1.35
N SER A 111 12.84 10.71 0.62
CA SER A 111 13.25 12.02 1.17
C SER A 111 12.16 12.64 2.03
N SER A 112 10.90 12.38 1.69
CA SER A 112 9.73 12.77 2.47
C SER A 112 8.63 11.73 2.21
N TRP A 113 7.71 11.59 3.17
CA TRP A 113 6.57 10.69 3.02
C TRP A 113 5.33 11.24 3.74
N ASP A 114 4.17 10.88 3.22
CA ASP A 114 2.86 11.10 3.84
C ASP A 114 2.05 9.80 3.86
N VAL A 115 1.21 9.64 4.88
CA VAL A 115 0.37 8.45 5.05
C VAL A 115 -1.07 8.82 5.36
N VAL A 116 -1.98 8.25 4.57
CA VAL A 116 -3.42 8.33 4.81
C VAL A 116 -3.89 6.96 5.27
N ARG A 117 -4.35 6.81 6.52
CA ARG A 117 -4.66 5.48 7.12
C ARG A 117 -5.63 4.57 6.33
N GLY A 118 -6.36 5.08 5.35
CA GLY A 118 -7.08 4.23 4.39
C GLY A 118 -8.12 3.27 4.99
N GLN A 119 -8.23 2.07 4.40
CA GLN A 119 -9.22 1.03 4.74
C GLN A 119 -8.66 -0.09 5.63
N GLU A 120 -7.44 0.03 6.14
CA GLU A 120 -6.77 -1.08 6.85
C GLU A 120 -7.43 -1.42 8.20
N GLY A 121 -7.26 -2.67 8.63
CA GLY A 121 -7.83 -3.21 9.86
C GLY A 121 -6.93 -3.06 11.08
N ASP A 122 -6.54 -1.83 11.43
CA ASP A 122 -5.59 -1.58 12.52
C ASP A 122 -6.25 -1.02 13.80
N HIS A 123 -5.48 -1.00 14.89
CA HIS A 123 -5.94 -0.47 16.18
C HIS A 123 -6.10 1.06 16.07
N TRP A 124 -7.32 1.50 15.81
CA TRP A 124 -7.65 2.92 15.73
C TRP A 124 -8.44 3.36 16.95
N GLU A 125 -7.94 4.38 17.67
CA GLU A 125 -8.56 5.06 18.81
C GLU A 125 -9.24 4.10 19.80
N GLY A 126 -8.64 3.92 20.97
CA GLY A 126 -9.29 3.20 22.05
C GLY A 126 -10.66 3.82 22.33
N LYS A 127 -11.74 3.08 22.05
CA LYS A 127 -13.03 3.42 22.63
C LYS A 127 -12.94 3.09 24.11
N CYS A 128 -12.55 4.08 24.91
CA CYS A 128 -12.83 4.04 26.33
C CYS A 128 -14.35 4.06 26.46
N TRP A 129 -14.99 2.88 26.53
CA TRP A 129 -16.31 2.80 27.10
C TRP A 129 -16.15 3.34 28.52
N ARG A 130 -16.79 4.47 28.84
CA ARG A 130 -16.97 4.85 30.25
C ARG A 130 -17.73 3.70 30.87
N ALA A 131 -17.03 2.81 31.55
CA ALA A 131 -17.64 1.76 32.32
C ALA A 131 -18.46 2.44 33.42
N ALA A 132 -19.77 2.57 33.20
CA ALA A 132 -20.70 2.45 34.29
C ALA A 132 -20.54 1.02 34.83
N HIS A 133 -19.66 0.88 35.83
CA HIS A 133 -19.57 -0.20 36.80
C HIS A 133 -20.27 -1.52 36.38
N SER A 134 -19.61 -2.32 35.55
CA SER A 134 -19.83 -3.76 35.48
C SER A 134 -18.69 -4.40 34.69
N GLY A 135 -18.01 -5.36 35.31
CA GLY A 135 -16.74 -5.93 34.85
C GLY A 135 -16.81 -6.67 33.52
N SER A 136 -16.66 -5.95 32.41
CA SER A 136 -16.35 -6.55 31.11
C SER A 136 -15.14 -5.85 30.48
N THR A 137 -14.15 -6.65 30.14
CA THR A 137 -12.87 -6.24 29.56
C THR A 137 -13.09 -5.59 28.20
N ALA A 138 -12.52 -4.39 28.02
CA ALA A 138 -12.60 -3.63 26.78
C ALA A 138 -11.94 -4.41 25.63
N ARG A 139 -12.75 -4.91 24.69
CA ARG A 139 -12.27 -5.62 23.51
C ARG A 139 -11.89 -4.59 22.45
N SER A 140 -10.59 -4.48 22.13
CA SER A 140 -10.11 -3.69 20.99
C SER A 140 -10.77 -4.22 19.71
N THR A 141 -11.62 -3.42 19.08
CA THR A 141 -12.24 -3.79 17.81
C THR A 141 -11.42 -3.21 16.66
N LYS A 142 -10.79 -4.06 15.84
CA LYS A 142 -10.26 -3.67 14.52
C LYS A 142 -11.40 -3.02 13.74
N THR A 143 -11.36 -1.70 13.59
CA THR A 143 -12.53 -0.95 13.09
C THR A 143 -12.38 -0.73 11.59
N ASN A 144 -13.03 -1.57 10.77
CA ASN A 144 -13.11 -1.33 9.32
C ASN A 144 -14.05 -0.12 9.05
N ARG A 145 -13.48 0.99 8.53
CA ARG A 145 -14.16 2.29 8.36
C ARG A 145 -15.34 2.29 7.37
N ARG A 146 -15.56 1.25 6.56
CA ARG A 146 -16.72 1.18 5.63
C ARG A 146 -18.08 1.33 6.33
N ARG A 147 -18.19 0.99 7.62
CA ARG A 147 -19.47 1.06 8.36
C ARG A 147 -19.85 2.44 8.89
N ARG A 148 -18.93 3.43 8.97
CA ARG A 148 -19.25 4.75 9.57
C ARG A 148 -19.70 5.83 8.60
N PHE A 149 -19.33 5.76 7.32
CA PHE A 149 -19.82 6.73 6.33
C PHE A 149 -21.34 6.69 6.14
N ARG A 150 -21.99 5.55 6.46
CA ARG A 150 -23.46 5.43 6.40
C ARG A 150 -24.19 6.02 7.63
N ALA A 151 -23.48 6.32 8.72
CA ALA A 151 -24.09 6.78 9.98
C ALA A 151 -23.94 8.28 10.23
N MET A 152 -23.24 9.01 9.35
CA MET A 152 -23.13 10.48 9.39
C MET A 152 -23.94 11.16 8.27
N ALA A 153 -24.71 10.40 7.50
CA ALA A 153 -25.55 10.87 6.39
C ALA A 153 -27.04 10.61 6.63
N SER A 154 -27.45 10.53 7.90
CA SER A 154 -28.84 10.36 8.35
C SER A 154 -29.13 11.33 9.49
#